data_AF-A0A7X1C668-F1
#
_entry.id   AF-A0A7X1C668-F1
#
_cell.length_a   1.000
_cell.length_b   1.000
_cell.length_c   1.000
_cell.angle_alpha   90.00
_cell.angle_beta   90.00
_cell.angle_gamma   90.00
#
_symmetry.space_group_name_H-M   'P 1'
#
loop_
_entity.id
_entity.type
_entity.pdbx_description
1 polymer ?
#
loop_
_entity_poly.entity_id
_entity_poly.type
_entity_poly.pdbx_seq_one_letter_code
_entity_poly.pdbx_strand_id
1 'polypeptide(L)' 'MKIIGISFVNSMLILLVVLIHKVFFRMLHLGYENLLFYWGTFIAIYFILNLLTNKILLFKSKEG' A
#
# COMPACT_ATOMS: atom_id res chain seq x y z
N MET A 1 -7.09 -21.80 3.59
CA MET A 1 -7.04 -21.04 2.33
C MET A 1 -7.21 -19.52 2.50
N LYS A 2 -7.99 -19.02 3.45
CA LYS A 2 -8.12 -17.56 3.72
C LYS A 2 -6.79 -16.85 4.02
N ILE A 3 -5.93 -17.44 4.85
CA ILE A 3 -4.62 -16.87 5.21
C ILE A 3 -3.71 -16.72 3.98
N ILE A 4 -3.62 -17.75 3.13
CA ILE A 4 -2.80 -17.71 1.91
C ILE A 4 -3.29 -16.63 0.95
N GLY A 5 -4.61 -16.50 0.77
CA GLY A 5 -5.19 -15.46 -0.07
C GLY A 5 -4.92 -14.05 0.47
N ILE A 6 -5.03 -13.85 1.79
CA ILE A 6 -4.72 -12.58 2.45
C ILE A 6 -3.23 -12.24 2.29
N SER A 7 -2.34 -13.20 2.54
CA SER A 7 -0.89 -13.02 2.34
C SER A 7 -0.55 -12.66 0.91
N PHE A 8 -1.18 -13.32 -0.08
CA PHE A 8 -0.97 -13.02 -1.49
C PHE A 8 -1.41 -11.60 -1.87
N VAL A 9 -2.61 -11.18 -1.42
CA VAL A 9 -3.10 -9.82 -1.63
C VAL A 9 -2.16 -8.80 -0.99
N ASN A 10 -1.66 -9.09 0.22
CA ASN A 10 -0.75 -8.19 0.92
C ASN A 10 0.61 -8.08 0.22
N SER A 11 1.15 -9.19 -0.32
CA SER A 11 2.35 -9.18 -1.14
C SER A 11 2.17 -8.36 -2.43
N MET A 12 1.03 -8.51 -3.13
CA MET A 12 0.69 -7.66 -4.27
C MET A 12 0.58 -6.19 -3.88
N LEU A 13 -0.04 -5.90 -2.72
CA LEU A 13 -0.20 -4.53 -2.22
C LEU A 13 1.15 -3.85 -2.02
N ILE A 14 2.13 -4.54 -1.42
CA ILE A 14 3.48 -4.02 -1.21
C ILE A 14 4.14 -3.63 -2.55
N LEU A 15 4.04 -4.48 -3.57
CA LEU A 15 4.58 -4.18 -4.90
C LEU A 15 3.92 -2.94 -5.52
N LEU A 16 2.60 -2.81 -5.34
CA LEU A 16 1.83 -1.66 -5.80
C LEU A 16 2.25 -0.37 -5.09
N VAL A 17 2.48 -0.44 -3.78
CA VAL A 17 2.94 0.70 -2.98
C VAL A 17 4.33 1.15 -3.42
N VAL A 18 5.27 0.23 -3.68
CA VAL A 18 6.60 0.59 -4.19
C VAL A 18 6.49 1.34 -5.52
N LEU A 19 5.60 0.89 -6.42
CA LEU A 19 5.32 1.57 -7.69
C LEU A 19 4.76 2.98 -7.47
N ILE A 20 3.70 3.12 -6.66
CA ILE A 20 3.07 4.42 -6.39
C ILE A 20 4.06 5.36 -5.73
N HIS A 21 4.79 4.89 -4.72
CA HIS A 21 5.79 5.67 -3.99
C HIS A 21 6.88 6.20 -4.93
N LYS A 22 7.41 5.35 -5.83
CA LYS A 22 8.39 5.76 -6.84
C LYS A 22 7.83 6.79 -7.82
N VAL A 23 6.58 6.63 -8.28
CA VAL A 23 5.92 7.61 -9.16
C VAL A 23 5.70 8.93 -8.43
N PHE A 24 5.29 8.89 -7.16
CA PHE A 24 5.03 10.06 -6.34
C PHE A 24 6.30 10.88 -6.09
N PHE A 25 7.40 10.21 -5.71
CA PHE A 25 8.71 10.85 -5.55
C PHE A 25 9.20 11.48 -6.86
N ARG A 26 8.97 10.80 -7.99
CA ARG A 26 9.33 11.32 -9.31
C ARG A 26 8.48 12.53 -9.71
N MET A 27 7.16 12.48 -9.50
CA MET A 27 6.26 13.59 -9.88
C MET A 27 6.49 14.85 -9.06
N LEU A 28 6.77 14.69 -7.77
CA LEU A 28 6.95 15.81 -6.85
C LEU A 28 8.40 16.30 -6.76
N HIS A 29 9.32 15.70 -7.54
CA HIS A 29 10.76 15.96 -7.46
C HIS A 29 11.29 15.97 -6.01
N LEU A 30 10.79 15.03 -5.19
CA LEU A 30 11.18 14.92 -3.80
C LEU A 30 12.57 14.33 -3.70
N GLY A 31 13.46 15.01 -2.96
CA GLY A 31 14.80 14.53 -2.66
C GLY A 31 14.77 13.26 -1.82
N TYR A 32 15.64 12.30 -2.15
CA TYR A 32 15.76 11.03 -1.44
C TYR A 32 16.60 11.13 -0.16
N GLU A 33 17.27 12.28 0.05
CA GLU A 33 18.15 12.56 1.19
C GLU A 33 17.48 12.43 2.57
N ASN A 34 16.19 12.70 2.68
CA ASN A 34 15.51 12.70 3.98
C ASN A 34 14.84 11.35 4.25
N LEU A 35 15.56 10.46 4.97
CA LEU A 35 15.12 9.09 5.25
C LEU A 35 13.74 9.02 5.91
N LEU A 36 13.46 9.90 6.88
CA LEU A 36 12.16 9.94 7.56
C LEU A 36 11.03 10.26 6.59
N PHE A 37 11.27 11.15 5.63
CA PHE A 37 10.28 11.54 4.64
C PHE A 37 10.06 10.43 3.60
N TYR A 38 11.14 9.80 3.15
CA TYR A 38 11.10 8.66 2.23
C TYR A 38 10.30 7.50 2.81
N TRP A 39 10.68 7.01 3.99
CA TRP A 39 10.01 5.90 4.67
C TRP A 39 8.62 6.29 5.18
N GLY A 40 8.45 7.52 5.68
CA GLY A 40 7.16 8.02 6.14
C GLY A 40 6.12 8.04 5.02
N THR A 41 6.49 8.51 3.84
CA THR A 41 5.60 8.51 2.66
C THR A 41 5.28 7.08 2.21
N PHE A 42 6.26 6.18 2.25
CA PHE A 42 6.04 4.76 1.92
C PHE A 42 5.02 4.12 2.85
N ILE A 43 5.19 4.30 4.17
CA ILE A 43 4.29 3.77 5.19
C ILE A 43 2.89 4.39 5.06
N ALA A 44 2.80 5.70 4.80
CA ALA A 44 1.53 6.41 4.62
C ALA A 44 0.74 5.85 3.42
N ILE A 45 1.39 5.66 2.27
CA ILE A 45 0.76 5.10 1.07
C ILE A 45 0.32 3.65 1.34
N TYR A 46 1.19 2.83 1.95
CA TYR A 46 0.84 1.46 2.32
C TYR A 46 -0.37 1.41 3.25
N PHE A 47 -0.41 2.27 4.26
CA PHE A 47 -1.49 2.31 5.23
C PHE A 47 -2.83 2.64 4.56
N ILE A 48 -2.87 3.66 3.69
CA ILE A 48 -4.09 4.04 2.96
C ILE A 48 -4.55 2.89 2.05
N LEU A 49 -3.65 2.29 1.27
CA LEU A 49 -3.98 1.17 0.40
C LEU A 49 -4.46 -0.06 1.18
N ASN A 50 -3.84 -0.34 2.33
CA ASN A 50 -4.22 -1.46 3.17
C ASN A 50 -5.59 -1.23 3.81
N LEU A 51 -5.88 0.00 4.23
CA LEU A 51 -7.19 0.37 4.78
C LEU A 51 -8.29 0.25 3.71
N LEU A 52 -8.04 0.69 2.48
CA LEU A 52 -8.94 0.51 1.34
C LEU A 52 -9.16 -0.97 1.03
N THR A 53 -8.09 -1.75 0.98
CA THR A 53 -8.13 -3.19 0.67
C THR A 53 -8.92 -3.96 1.73
N ASN A 54 -8.67 -3.68 3.02
CA ASN A 54 -9.45 -4.27 4.11
C ASN A 54 -10.91 -3.84 4.08
N LYS A 55 -11.20 -2.57 3.76
CA LYS A 55 -12.58 -2.09 3.61
C LYS A 55 -13.31 -2.86 2.50
N ILE A 56 -12.67 -3.04 1.33
CA ILE A 56 -13.24 -3.78 0.19
C ILE A 56 -13.44 -5.26 0.55
N LEU A 57 -12.45 -5.90 1.19
CA LEU A 57 -12.53 -7.29 1.65
C LEU A 57 -13.63 -7.51 2.70
N LEU A 58 -13.76 -6.60 3.67
CA LEU A 58 -14.80 -6.64 4.69
C LEU A 58 -16.20 -6.40 4.11
N PHE A 59 -16.32 -5.49 3.14
CA PHE A 59 -17.60 -5.24 2.45
C PHE A 59 -18.05 -6.47 1.66
N LYS A 60 -17.12 -7.11 0.93
CA LYS A 60 -17.39 -8.36 0.20
C LYS A 60 -17.79 -9.53 1.11
N SER A 61 -17.39 -9.53 2.38
CA SER A 61 -17.79 -10.54 3.36
C SER A 61 -19.20 -10.31 3.93
N LYS A 62 -19.83 -9.15 3.71
CA LYS A 62 -21.17 -8.83 4.20
C LYS A 62 -22.29 -9.11 3.18
N GLU A 63 -21.94 -9.30 1.91
CA GLU A 63 -22.89 -9.60 0.82
C GLU A 63 -23.02 -11.11 0.51
N GLY A 64 -22.38 -11.97 1.31
CA GLY A 64 -22.40 -13.42 1.14
C GLY A 64 -23.08 -14.15 2.29
#